data_AF-A0A662IF41-F1
#
_entry.id   AF-A0A662IF41-F1
#
_cell.length_a   1.000
_cell.length_b   1.000
_cell.length_c   1.000
_cell.angle_alpha   90.00
_cell.angle_beta   90.00
_cell.angle_gamma   90.00
#
_symmetry.space_group_name_H-M   'P 1'
#
loop_
_entity.id
_entity.type
_entity.pdbx_description
1 polymer ?
#
loop_
_entity_poly.entity_id
_entity_poly.type
_entity_poly.pdbx_seq_one_letter_code
_entity_poly.pdbx_strand_id
1 'polypeptide(L)'
;MSEASPRPPPPIVKVPLLRRFGGVPPKPYRVGRGYSVGEIQAVGLTVKEARLLGMYVDERRKTVHEENVKRLAEWLDAVKRGEVEPAPPTLPKEIVIKPDRGRVFKGKTMAGRRMRGLLSLKYRYTHHYKWGRKQRERELRKRHEATRHKGGH
;
A
#
# COMPACT_ATOMS: atom_id res chain seq x y z
N MET A 1 -33.28 -8.02 19.96
CA MET A 1 -33.03 -6.92 19.01
C MET A 1 -31.55 -6.94 18.72
N SER A 2 -31.16 -7.23 17.47
CA SER A 2 -29.74 -7.29 17.08
C SER A 2 -29.15 -5.89 17.20
N GLU A 3 -28.23 -5.74 18.15
CA GLU A 3 -27.47 -4.52 18.40
C GLU A 3 -26.80 -4.07 17.10
N ALA A 4 -27.30 -3.00 16.49
CA ALA A 4 -26.73 -2.46 15.27
C ALA A 4 -25.33 -1.95 15.58
N SER A 5 -24.31 -2.71 15.20
CA SER A 5 -22.93 -2.33 15.48
C SER A 5 -22.63 -1.02 14.76
N PRO A 6 -21.96 -0.04 15.40
CA PRO A 6 -21.58 1.24 14.78
C PRO A 6 -20.58 1.08 13.63
N ARG A 7 -20.08 -0.14 13.41
CA ARG A 7 -19.08 -0.45 12.39
C ARG A 7 -19.74 -0.83 11.07
N PRO A 8 -19.13 -0.44 9.93
CA PRO A 8 -19.55 -0.90 8.63
C PRO A 8 -19.48 -2.44 8.55
N PRO A 9 -20.39 -3.08 7.79
CA PRO A 9 -20.36 -4.53 7.63
C PRO A 9 -19.01 -4.98 7.03
N PRO A 10 -18.45 -6.12 7.47
CA PRO A 10 -17.20 -6.60 6.90
C PRO A 10 -17.41 -7.10 5.46
N PRO A 11 -16.50 -6.77 4.52
CA PRO A 11 -16.60 -7.21 3.14
C PRO A 11 -16.32 -8.71 3.02
N ILE A 12 -17.09 -9.40 2.18
CA ILE A 12 -16.94 -10.83 1.92
C ILE A 12 -16.10 -11.02 0.66
N VAL A 13 -15.12 -11.92 0.70
CA VAL A 13 -14.19 -12.19 -0.40
C VAL A 13 -14.03 -13.69 -0.59
N LYS A 14 -13.88 -14.13 -1.84
CA LYS A 14 -13.58 -15.54 -2.15
C LYS A 14 -12.23 -15.96 -1.56
N VAL A 15 -12.17 -17.19 -1.06
CA VAL A 15 -10.91 -17.79 -0.58
C VAL A 15 -10.04 -18.18 -1.77
N PRO A 16 -8.73 -17.86 -1.77
CA PRO A 16 -7.84 -18.29 -2.85
C PRO A 16 -7.70 -19.82 -2.89
N LEU A 17 -7.65 -20.37 -4.09
CA LEU A 17 -7.42 -21.80 -4.30
C LEU A 17 -5.91 -22.10 -4.14
N LEU A 18 -5.54 -22.70 -3.02
CA LEU A 18 -4.15 -23.09 -2.77
C LEU A 18 -3.91 -24.54 -3.20
N ARG A 19 -2.73 -24.81 -3.78
CA ARG A 19 -2.32 -26.16 -4.22
C ARG A 19 -2.39 -27.20 -3.09
N ARG A 20 -2.11 -26.81 -1.85
CA ARG A 20 -2.19 -27.68 -0.66
C ARG A 20 -3.58 -28.29 -0.46
N PHE A 21 -4.65 -27.61 -0.91
CA PHE A 21 -6.03 -28.07 -0.72
C PHE A 21 -6.59 -28.78 -1.96
N GLY A 22 -5.75 -29.23 -2.89
CA GLY A 22 -6.20 -30.00 -4.05
C GLY A 22 -7.15 -29.23 -4.99
N GLY A 23 -7.08 -27.90 -4.98
CA GLY A 23 -7.94 -27.04 -5.81
C GLY A 23 -9.32 -26.76 -5.25
N VAL A 24 -9.69 -27.32 -4.09
CA VAL A 24 -10.94 -27.02 -3.39
C VAL A 24 -10.64 -26.17 -2.16
N PRO A 25 -11.23 -24.97 -1.99
CA PRO A 25 -10.95 -24.16 -0.82
C PRO A 25 -11.68 -24.75 0.40
N PRO A 26 -11.10 -24.68 1.61
CA PRO A 26 -11.74 -25.20 2.83
C PRO A 26 -13.05 -24.49 3.18
N LYS A 27 -13.19 -23.23 2.75
CA LYS A 27 -14.43 -22.44 2.82
C LYS A 27 -14.52 -21.60 1.53
N PRO A 28 -15.72 -21.38 0.97
CA PRO A 28 -15.85 -20.61 -0.27
C PRO A 28 -15.53 -19.13 -0.08
N TYR A 29 -15.86 -18.58 1.09
CA TYR A 29 -15.71 -17.16 1.40
C TYR A 29 -14.98 -16.93 2.73
N ARG A 30 -14.38 -15.74 2.85
CA ARG A 30 -13.76 -15.21 4.06
C ARG A 30 -14.03 -13.72 4.20
N VAL A 31 -13.83 -13.21 5.41
CA VAL A 31 -13.83 -11.77 5.65
C VAL A 31 -12.57 -11.15 5.02
N GLY A 32 -12.77 -10.10 4.22
CA GLY A 32 -11.72 -9.32 3.62
C GLY A 32 -11.11 -8.31 4.60
N ARG A 33 -9.92 -7.80 4.27
CA ARG A 33 -9.25 -6.74 5.05
C ARG A 33 -10.04 -5.41 5.03
N GLY A 34 -10.67 -5.10 3.91
CA GLY A 34 -11.38 -3.85 3.65
C GLY A 34 -12.12 -3.92 2.31
N TYR A 35 -12.96 -2.92 2.02
CA TYR A 35 -13.68 -2.80 0.75
C TYR A 35 -12.72 -2.45 -0.39
N SER A 36 -12.99 -2.95 -1.59
CA SER A 36 -12.19 -2.56 -2.76
C SER A 36 -12.55 -1.15 -3.21
N VAL A 37 -11.64 -0.51 -3.95
CA VAL A 37 -11.88 0.82 -4.52
C VAL A 37 -13.12 0.80 -5.43
N GLY A 38 -13.29 -0.27 -6.21
CA GLY A 38 -14.45 -0.41 -7.11
C GLY A 38 -15.78 -0.55 -6.36
N GLU A 39 -15.82 -1.26 -5.23
CA GLU A 39 -17.03 -1.37 -4.40
C GLU A 39 -17.43 0.00 -3.80
N ILE A 40 -16.44 0.77 -3.34
CA ILE A 40 -16.67 2.10 -2.75
C ILE A 40 -17.15 3.10 -3.81
N GLN A 41 -16.52 3.08 -4.99
CA GLN A 41 -16.93 3.92 -6.12
C GLN A 41 -18.32 3.55 -6.64
N ALA A 42 -18.69 2.27 -6.65
CA ALA A 42 -20.02 1.82 -7.06
C ALA A 42 -21.14 2.37 -6.15
N VAL A 43 -20.81 2.65 -4.89
CA VAL A 43 -21.71 3.27 -3.91
C VAL A 43 -21.66 4.82 -3.96
N GLY A 44 -20.78 5.39 -4.77
CA GLY A 44 -20.66 6.83 -4.96
C GLY A 44 -19.79 7.54 -3.92
N LEU A 45 -18.95 6.81 -3.19
CA LEU A 45 -18.00 7.39 -2.23
C LEU A 45 -16.58 7.47 -2.80
N THR A 46 -15.79 8.40 -2.27
CA THR A 46 -14.34 8.42 -2.45
C THR A 46 -13.63 7.60 -1.36
N VAL A 47 -12.38 7.22 -1.60
CA VAL A 47 -11.54 6.49 -0.61
C VAL A 47 -11.40 7.27 0.70
N LYS A 48 -11.31 8.59 0.62
CA LYS A 48 -11.15 9.47 1.80
C LYS A 48 -12.44 9.55 2.61
N GLU A 49 -13.58 9.74 1.95
CA GLU A 49 -14.90 9.76 2.61
C GLU A 49 -15.21 8.41 3.26
N ALA A 50 -14.90 7.30 2.58
CA ALA A 50 -15.07 5.98 3.14
C ALA A 50 -14.25 5.78 4.42
N ARG A 51 -12.99 6.26 4.44
CA ARG A 51 -12.17 6.25 5.65
C ARG A 51 -12.70 7.16 6.75
N LEU A 52 -13.29 8.30 6.39
CA LEU A 52 -13.91 9.22 7.35
C LEU A 52 -15.10 8.56 8.06
N LEU A 53 -15.87 7.74 7.34
CA LEU A 53 -16.97 6.92 7.86
C LEU A 53 -16.50 5.67 8.63
N GLY A 54 -15.21 5.54 8.92
CA GLY A 54 -14.67 4.41 9.67
C GLY A 54 -14.53 3.10 8.87
N MET A 55 -14.59 3.16 7.54
CA MET A 55 -14.41 1.97 6.69
C MET A 55 -12.94 1.70 6.38
N TYR A 56 -12.56 0.42 6.45
CA TYR A 56 -11.29 -0.04 5.90
C TYR A 56 -11.39 -0.15 4.38
N VAL A 57 -10.47 0.52 3.68
CA VAL A 57 -10.33 0.45 2.23
C VAL A 57 -9.08 -0.36 1.87
N ASP A 58 -9.22 -1.37 1.01
CA ASP A 58 -8.12 -2.15 0.44
C ASP A 58 -7.87 -1.73 -1.01
N GLU A 59 -6.98 -0.74 -1.18
CA GLU A 59 -6.62 -0.17 -2.48
C GLU A 59 -6.01 -1.18 -3.46
N ARG A 60 -5.51 -2.31 -2.95
CA ARG A 60 -4.84 -3.34 -3.77
C ARG A 60 -5.81 -4.33 -4.39
N ARG A 61 -7.03 -4.46 -3.84
CA ARG A 61 -8.04 -5.40 -4.34
C ARG A 61 -8.77 -4.80 -5.53
N LYS A 62 -8.77 -5.50 -6.66
CA LYS A 62 -9.49 -5.10 -7.89
C LYS A 62 -10.85 -5.77 -8.06
N THR A 63 -11.13 -6.85 -7.31
CA THR A 63 -12.40 -7.57 -7.40
C THR A 63 -13.54 -6.76 -6.79
N VAL A 64 -14.68 -6.79 -7.45
CA VAL A 64 -15.93 -6.17 -7.01
C VAL A 64 -16.96 -7.27 -6.81
N HIS A 65 -17.62 -7.28 -5.66
CA HIS A 65 -18.69 -8.22 -5.36
C HIS A 65 -20.00 -7.45 -5.16
N GLU A 66 -21.02 -7.79 -5.95
CA GLU A 66 -22.32 -7.11 -5.91
C GLU A 66 -23.00 -7.21 -4.54
N GLU A 67 -22.86 -8.36 -3.87
CA GLU A 67 -23.34 -8.55 -2.50
C GLU A 67 -22.74 -7.54 -1.52
N ASN A 68 -21.44 -7.21 -1.66
CA ASN A 68 -20.79 -6.21 -0.81
C ASN A 68 -21.30 -4.80 -1.10
N VAL A 69 -21.56 -4.48 -2.37
CA VAL A 69 -22.11 -3.17 -2.78
C VAL A 69 -23.50 -2.98 -2.18
N LYS A 70 -24.38 -3.99 -2.25
CA LYS A 70 -25.72 -3.96 -1.66
C LYS A 70 -25.67 -3.79 -0.14
N ARG A 71 -24.88 -4.61 0.55
CA ARG A 71 -24.70 -4.53 2.00
C ARG A 71 -24.15 -3.17 2.45
N LEU A 72 -23.25 -2.59 1.66
CA LEU A 72 -22.69 -1.28 1.96
C LEU A 72 -23.72 -0.16 1.72
N ALA A 73 -24.52 -0.24 0.67
CA ALA A 73 -25.61 0.70 0.41
C ALA A 73 -26.67 0.68 1.52
N GLU A 74 -27.13 -0.51 1.93
CA GLU A 74 -28.08 -0.68 3.04
C GLU A 74 -27.56 -0.06 4.34
N TRP A 75 -26.27 -0.27 4.64
CA TRP A 75 -25.63 0.33 5.81
C TRP A 75 -25.58 1.85 5.72
N LEU A 76 -25.24 2.42 4.55
CA LEU A 76 -25.24 3.88 4.37
C LEU A 76 -26.64 4.48 4.51
N ASP A 77 -27.68 3.79 4.05
CA ASP A 77 -29.05 4.26 4.23
C ASP A 77 -29.51 4.17 5.69
N ALA A 78 -29.01 3.20 6.46
CA ALA A 78 -29.19 3.18 7.91
C ALA A 78 -28.46 4.35 8.61
N VAL A 79 -27.24 4.67 8.16
CA VAL A 79 -26.47 5.84 8.65
C VAL A 79 -27.18 7.14 8.32
N LYS A 80 -27.71 7.31 7.11
CA LYS A 80 -28.49 8.51 6.72
C LYS A 80 -29.76 8.68 7.55
N ARG A 81 -30.41 7.57 7.93
CA ARG A 81 -31.58 7.58 8.82
C ARG A 81 -31.24 7.92 10.27
N GLY A 82 -29.96 7.93 10.65
CA GLY A 82 -29.52 8.22 12.01
C GLY A 82 -29.67 7.04 12.98
N GLU A 83 -29.95 5.83 12.47
CA GLU A 83 -30.07 4.62 13.29
C GLU A 83 -28.70 4.11 13.76
N VAL A 84 -27.64 4.45 13.03
CA VAL A 84 -26.28 3.98 13.27
C VAL A 84 -25.32 5.16 13.21
N GLU A 85 -24.62 5.42 14.30
CA GLU A 85 -23.49 6.36 14.29
C GLU A 85 -22.28 5.72 13.62
N PRO A 86 -21.63 6.41 12.67
CA PRO A 86 -20.45 5.88 12.01
C PRO A 86 -19.31 5.73 13.03
N ALA A 87 -18.58 4.63 12.90
CA ALA A 87 -17.35 4.40 13.63
C ALA A 87 -16.36 5.58 13.44
N PRO A 88 -15.45 5.80 14.41
CA PRO A 88 -14.44 6.85 14.28
C PRO A 88 -13.61 6.68 13.00
N PRO A 89 -13.11 7.78 12.43
CA PRO A 89 -12.47 7.77 11.13
C PRO A 89 -11.22 6.88 11.13
N THR A 90 -11.15 5.98 10.15
CA THR A 90 -9.99 5.11 9.89
C THR A 90 -9.00 5.82 8.95
N LEU A 91 -8.67 7.06 9.28
CA LEU A 91 -7.62 7.78 8.57
C LEU A 91 -6.26 7.11 8.82
N PRO A 92 -5.34 7.15 7.85
CA PRO A 92 -3.99 6.68 8.08
C PRO A 92 -3.39 7.43 9.26
N LYS A 93 -2.79 6.70 10.21
CA LYS A 93 -2.10 7.31 11.34
C LYS A 93 -0.96 8.16 10.81
N GLU A 94 -1.08 9.48 10.92
CA GLU A 94 0.01 10.38 10.64
C GLU A 94 1.08 10.22 11.73
N ILE A 95 2.20 9.60 11.37
CA ILE A 95 3.37 9.54 12.27
C ILE A 95 4.05 10.91 12.19
N VAL A 96 3.65 11.82 13.08
CA VAL A 96 4.37 13.08 13.27
C VAL A 96 5.69 12.75 13.95
N ILE A 97 6.74 12.58 13.15
CA ILE A 97 8.11 12.46 13.68
C ILE A 97 8.43 13.82 14.30
N LYS A 98 8.62 13.86 15.63
CA LYS A 98 9.00 15.09 16.32
C LYS A 98 10.25 15.68 15.65
N PRO A 99 10.27 16.98 15.34
CA PRO A 99 11.51 17.61 14.89
C PRO A 99 12.58 17.45 15.97
N ASP A 100 13.82 17.21 15.53
CA ASP A 100 14.98 17.02 16.40
C ASP A 100 15.41 18.37 17.03
N ARG A 101 14.59 18.87 17.96
CA ARG A 101 14.80 20.12 18.70
C ARG A 101 15.85 19.88 19.79
N GLY A 102 17.14 19.99 19.47
CA GLY A 102 18.15 19.97 20.53
C GLY A 102 19.58 19.54 20.21
N ARG A 103 20.00 19.39 18.95
CA ARG A 103 21.44 19.30 18.65
C ARG A 103 21.73 19.78 17.24
N VAL A 104 22.23 21.01 17.13
CA VAL A 104 22.65 21.65 15.86
C VAL A 104 23.64 20.77 15.08
N PHE A 105 24.33 19.83 15.75
CA PHE A 105 25.44 19.07 15.20
C PHE A 105 25.31 17.53 15.31
N LYS A 106 24.18 16.91 14.93
CA LYS A 106 24.18 15.47 14.57
C LYS A 106 24.84 15.20 13.19
N GLY A 107 25.58 16.17 12.67
CA GLY A 107 26.18 16.14 11.33
C GLY A 107 25.17 16.15 10.18
N LYS A 108 23.89 16.46 10.43
CA LYS A 108 22.83 16.50 9.40
C LYS A 108 22.82 17.80 8.60
N THR A 109 23.47 18.86 9.09
CA THR A 109 23.71 20.10 8.32
C THR A 109 24.48 19.79 7.03
N MET A 110 24.38 20.67 6.02
CA MET A 110 25.12 20.48 4.76
C MET A 110 26.64 20.35 4.99
N ALA A 111 27.21 21.15 5.90
CA ALA A 111 28.61 21.04 6.31
C ALA A 111 28.92 19.70 6.99
N GLY A 112 28.09 19.24 7.93
CA GLY A 112 28.28 17.94 8.60
C GLY A 112 28.10 16.73 7.69
N ARG A 113 27.21 16.82 6.69
CA ARG A 113 27.06 15.80 5.64
C ARG A 113 28.27 15.76 4.72
N ARG A 114 28.89 16.91 4.45
CA ARG A 114 30.14 17.02 3.68
C ARG A 114 31.32 16.41 4.44
N MET A 115 31.48 16.76 5.72
CA MET A 115 32.54 16.24 6.60
C MET A 115 32.50 14.71 6.71
N ARG A 116 31.30 14.13 6.88
CA ARG A 116 31.13 12.66 6.94
C ARG A 116 31.25 11.94 5.60
N GLY A 117 31.55 12.66 4.51
CA GLY A 117 31.61 12.10 3.16
C GLY A 117 30.25 11.66 2.59
N LEU A 118 29.13 11.93 3.27
CA LEU A 118 27.80 11.51 2.81
C LEU A 118 27.39 12.21 1.49
N LEU A 119 27.92 13.40 1.22
CA LEU A 119 27.69 14.10 -0.05
C LEU A 119 28.56 13.55 -1.19
N SER A 120 29.83 13.21 -0.93
CA SER A 120 30.76 12.70 -1.94
C SER A 120 30.50 11.22 -2.26
N LEU A 121 30.26 10.41 -1.22
CA LEU A 121 29.95 8.99 -1.32
C LEU A 121 28.50 8.79 -1.82
N LYS A 122 27.54 9.63 -1.40
CA LYS A 122 26.10 9.58 -1.72
C LYS A 122 25.57 8.15 -1.85
N TYR A 123 25.35 7.70 -3.08
CA TYR A 123 24.94 6.33 -3.42
C TYR A 123 26.00 5.58 -4.22
N ARG A 124 27.17 6.19 -4.48
CA ARG A 124 28.20 5.68 -5.41
C ARG A 124 28.68 4.27 -5.09
N TYR A 125 28.64 3.89 -3.81
CA TYR A 125 29.08 2.58 -3.31
C TYR A 125 27.94 1.57 -3.11
N THR A 126 26.68 2.00 -3.19
CA THR A 126 25.52 1.12 -3.02
C THR A 126 25.39 0.17 -4.20
N HIS A 127 24.97 -1.07 -3.94
CA HIS A 127 24.70 -2.07 -4.99
C HIS A 127 23.68 -1.56 -6.01
N HIS A 128 22.63 -0.88 -5.56
CA HIS A 128 21.60 -0.32 -6.43
C HIS A 128 22.17 0.68 -7.46
N TYR A 129 23.03 1.59 -7.04
CA TYR A 129 23.69 2.53 -7.95
C TYR A 129 24.71 1.85 -8.86
N LYS A 130 25.48 0.86 -8.36
CA LYS A 130 26.40 0.05 -9.19
C LYS A 130 25.65 -0.70 -10.29
N TRP A 131 24.56 -1.38 -9.94
CA TRP A 131 23.71 -2.10 -10.88
C TRP A 131 23.06 -1.16 -11.89
N GLY A 132 22.47 -0.04 -11.44
CA GLY A 132 21.87 0.95 -12.34
C GLY A 132 22.88 1.59 -13.29
N ARG A 133 24.09 1.92 -12.81
CA ARG A 133 25.19 2.39 -13.66
C ARG A 133 25.55 1.35 -14.73
N LYS A 134 25.68 0.07 -14.33
CA LYS A 134 26.05 -1.03 -15.23
C LYS A 134 24.99 -1.30 -16.30
N GLN A 135 23.70 -1.23 -15.93
CA GLN A 135 22.58 -1.32 -16.88
C GLN A 135 22.64 -0.18 -17.91
N ARG A 136 22.83 1.06 -17.45
CA ARG A 136 22.97 2.22 -18.35
C ARG A 136 24.17 2.11 -19.30
N GLU A 137 25.29 1.54 -18.84
CA GLU A 137 26.46 1.26 -19.70
C GLU A 137 26.15 0.22 -20.80
N ARG A 138 25.34 -0.80 -20.49
CA ARG A 138 24.86 -1.82 -21.44
C ARG A 138 23.88 -1.24 -22.46
N GLU A 139 22.90 -0.47 -22.01
CA GLU A 139 21.93 0.24 -22.88
C GLU A 139 22.64 1.19 -23.85
N LEU A 140 23.61 1.96 -23.36
CA LEU A 140 24.41 2.88 -24.17
C LEU A 140 25.50 2.18 -25.01
N ARG A 141 25.61 0.84 -24.95
CA ARG A 141 26.60 0.02 -25.66
C ARG A 141 28.03 0.59 -25.56
N LYS A 142 28.41 1.11 -24.39
CA LYS A 142 29.80 1.57 -24.17
C LYS A 142 30.72 0.37 -24.32
N ARG A 143 31.73 0.46 -25.21
CA ARG A 143 32.57 -0.63 -25.76
C ARG A 143 33.28 -1.57 -24.75
N HIS A 144 33.10 -1.40 -23.45
CA HIS A 144 33.85 -2.08 -22.40
C HIS A 144 33.41 -3.53 -22.09
N GLU A 145 32.43 -4.07 -22.83
CA GLU A 145 32.08 -5.50 -22.84
C GLU A 145 32.24 -6.14 -24.24
N ALA A 146 32.58 -5.36 -25.27
CA ALA A 146 32.68 -5.81 -26.67
C ALA A 146 34.02 -6.47 -27.02
N THR A 147 35.06 -6.29 -26.18
CA THR A 147 36.39 -6.89 -26.35
C THR A 147 36.69 -7.95 -25.29
N ARG A 148 35.78 -8.91 -25.11
CA ARG A 148 36.23 -10.28 -24.91
C ARG A 148 35.84 -11.05 -26.15
N HIS A 149 36.74 -10.95 -27.13
CA HIS A 149 36.74 -11.82 -28.28
C HIS A 149 36.70 -13.28 -27.80
N LYS A 150 35.89 -14.06 -28.49
CA LYS A 150 35.86 -15.52 -28.57
C LYS A 150 37.31 -16.07 -28.59
N GLY A 151 37.53 -17.23 -28.00
CA GLY A 151 38.84 -17.83 -27.71
C GLY A 151 39.95 -17.69 -28.76
N GLY A 152 41.19 -17.71 -28.25
CA GLY A 152 42.42 -17.82 -29.02
C GLY A 152 43.52 -18.40 -28.11
N HIS A 153 43.76 -19.70 -28.29
CA HIS A 153 44.68 -20.64 -27.62
C HIS A 153 44.44 -20.96 -26.14
#